data_AF-A0A6G9RJ90-F1
#
_entry.id   AF-A0A6G9RJ90-F1
#
_cell.length_a   1.000
_cell.length_b   1.000
_cell.length_c   1.000
_cell.angle_alpha   90.00
_cell.angle_beta   90.00
_cell.angle_gamma   90.00
#
_symmetry.space_group_name_H-M   'P 1'
#
loop_
_entity.id
_entity.type
_entity.pdbx_description
1 polymer ?
#
loop_
_entity_poly.entity_id
_entity_poly.type
_entity_poly.pdbx_seq_one_letter_code
_entity_poly.pdbx_strand_id
1 'polypeptide(L)'
;MRKCIISDNSFFLLALQDDEVIRRGNVAAIHSRQLKSNCYLRPSVSDIFVVYISDIAERHRILSLIASLCSHCRIVLLYKMEGAPGCAFQGPFPWLISEKIGFSELYLCLYEAGKSMFDRRDFSEQELIVFRYLCEGYSVSQINKLAGLSEKHIYYLRQKTKRMFGLRGNNAATMSFYLDISKLNRRW
;
A
#
# COMPACT_ATOMS: atom_id res chain seq x y z
N MET A 1 -7.55 -9.90 -16.12
CA MET A 1 -6.91 -8.94 -15.20
C MET A 1 -7.77 -7.70 -15.10
N ARG A 2 -8.40 -7.45 -13.95
CA ARG A 2 -9.14 -6.23 -13.69
C ARG A 2 -8.20 -5.17 -13.13
N LYS A 3 -8.38 -3.92 -13.56
CA LYS A 3 -7.71 -2.74 -13.02
C LYS A 3 -8.74 -1.90 -12.30
N CYS A 4 -8.50 -1.61 -11.02
CA CYS A 4 -9.44 -0.83 -10.22
C CYS A 4 -8.69 0.25 -9.46
N ILE A 5 -9.22 1.47 -9.49
CA ILE A 5 -8.79 2.58 -8.66
C ILE A 5 -9.88 2.80 -7.60
N ILE A 6 -9.52 2.66 -6.33
CA ILE A 6 -10.39 2.85 -5.19
C ILE A 6 -9.97 4.11 -4.45
N SER A 7 -10.88 5.06 -4.26
CA SER A 7 -10.58 6.29 -3.52
C SER A 7 -11.74 6.78 -2.65
N ASP A 8 -11.42 7.49 -1.57
CA ASP A 8 -12.37 8.27 -0.78
C ASP A 8 -12.55 9.71 -1.31
N ASN A 9 -11.77 10.09 -2.34
CA ASN A 9 -11.80 11.43 -2.93
C ASN A 9 -12.65 11.44 -4.21
N SER A 10 -13.86 12.00 -4.11
CA SER A 10 -14.79 12.10 -5.24
C SER A 10 -14.24 12.96 -6.39
N PHE A 11 -13.50 14.04 -6.12
CA PHE A 11 -12.93 14.89 -7.16
C PHE A 11 -11.84 14.17 -7.97
N PHE A 12 -11.01 13.38 -7.29
CA PHE A 12 -10.01 12.54 -7.95
C PHE A 12 -10.67 11.50 -8.86
N LEU A 13 -11.73 10.85 -8.39
CA LEU A 13 -12.46 9.85 -9.19
C LEU A 13 -13.18 10.48 -10.39
N LEU A 14 -13.74 11.68 -10.25
CA LEU A 14 -14.33 12.43 -11.36
C LEU A 14 -13.28 12.77 -12.41
N ALA A 15 -12.13 13.29 -11.99
CA ALA A 15 -11.04 13.62 -12.91
C ALA A 15 -10.53 12.39 -13.69
N LEU A 16 -10.55 11.20 -13.10
CA LEU A 16 -10.22 9.95 -13.79
C LEU A 16 -11.26 9.53 -14.83
N GLN A 17 -12.53 9.89 -14.64
CA GLN A 17 -13.59 9.59 -15.61
C GLN A 17 -13.49 10.45 -16.86
N ASP A 18 -12.92 11.66 -16.73
CA ASP A 18 -12.72 12.57 -17.86
C ASP A 18 -11.41 12.29 -18.64
N ASP A 19 -10.51 11.46 -18.10
CA ASP A 19 -9.24 11.12 -18.73
C ASP A 19 -9.39 9.98 -19.77
N GLU A 20 -9.02 10.28 -21.02
CA GLU A 20 -9.14 9.31 -22.13
C GLU A 20 -8.26 8.07 -21.95
N VAL A 21 -7.09 8.20 -21.33
CA VAL A 21 -6.13 7.10 -21.16
C VAL A 21 -6.68 6.09 -20.16
N ILE A 22 -7.25 6.57 -19.06
CA ILE A 22 -7.90 5.74 -18.05
C ILE A 22 -9.15 5.05 -18.61
N ARG A 23 -9.98 5.77 -19.37
CA ARG A 23 -11.18 5.21 -20.03
C ARG A 23 -10.83 4.11 -21.03
N ARG A 24 -9.87 4.34 -21.93
CA ARG A 24 -9.42 3.33 -22.91
C ARG A 24 -8.75 2.14 -22.23
N GLY A 25 -8.16 2.34 -21.05
CA GLY A 25 -7.48 1.32 -20.26
C GLY A 25 -8.37 0.29 -19.55
N ASN A 26 -9.70 0.39 -19.66
CA ASN A 26 -10.68 -0.44 -18.93
C ASN A 26 -10.43 -0.46 -17.42
N VAL A 27 -10.17 0.73 -16.84
CA VAL A 27 -9.91 0.90 -15.40
C VAL A 27 -11.21 1.30 -14.69
N ALA A 28 -11.63 0.53 -13.70
CA ALA A 28 -12.79 0.84 -12.90
C ALA A 28 -12.44 1.84 -11.78
N ALA A 29 -13.09 3.00 -11.76
CA ALA A 29 -13.00 3.98 -10.69
C ALA A 29 -14.13 3.74 -9.66
N ILE A 30 -13.79 3.41 -8.42
CA ILE A 30 -14.72 3.03 -7.37
C ILE A 30 -14.54 3.94 -6.16
N HIS A 31 -15.64 4.49 -5.65
CA HIS A 31 -15.62 5.22 -4.39
C HIS A 31 -15.59 4.23 -3.22
N SER A 32 -14.72 4.45 -2.22
CA SER A 32 -14.53 3.51 -1.09
C SER A 32 -15.84 3.15 -0.36
N ARG A 33 -16.71 4.13 -0.16
CA ARG A 33 -18.07 3.98 0.41
C ARG A 33 -19.00 3.02 -0.36
N GLN A 34 -18.76 2.80 -1.66
CA GLN A 34 -19.52 1.82 -2.45
C GLN A 34 -19.15 0.38 -2.05
N LEU A 35 -17.95 0.19 -1.51
CA LEU A 35 -17.46 -1.09 -1.02
C LEU A 35 -17.90 -1.26 0.43
N LYS A 36 -19.12 -1.75 0.64
CA LYS A 36 -19.62 -2.11 1.97
C LYS A 36 -18.95 -3.41 2.48
N SER A 37 -19.09 -3.71 3.77
CA SER A 37 -18.49 -4.87 4.45
C SER A 37 -18.76 -6.22 3.77
N ASN A 38 -19.85 -6.32 3.01
CA ASN A 38 -20.28 -7.54 2.31
C ASN A 38 -20.09 -7.46 0.79
N CYS A 39 -19.45 -6.40 0.28
CA CYS A 39 -19.08 -6.33 -1.14
C CYS A 39 -17.91 -7.30 -1.36
N TYR A 40 -18.22 -8.47 -1.91
CA TYR A 40 -17.23 -9.42 -2.40
C TYR A 40 -16.52 -8.84 -3.63
N LEU A 41 -15.60 -7.89 -3.43
CA LEU A 41 -14.45 -7.80 -4.31
C LEU A 41 -13.80 -9.18 -4.20
N ARG A 42 -14.05 -10.07 -5.17
CA ARG A 42 -13.41 -11.39 -5.26
C ARG A 42 -12.11 -11.20 -6.02
N PRO A 43 -11.00 -10.79 -5.39
CA PRO A 43 -9.84 -10.33 -6.12
C PRO A 43 -9.15 -11.55 -6.73
N SER A 44 -8.77 -11.46 -8.00
CA SER A 44 -7.97 -12.49 -8.66
C SER A 44 -6.48 -12.19 -8.46
N VAL A 45 -5.65 -13.22 -8.52
CA VAL A 45 -4.17 -13.14 -8.55
C VAL A 45 -3.64 -12.20 -9.64
N SER A 46 -4.41 -12.04 -10.73
CA SER A 46 -4.03 -11.14 -11.82
C SER A 46 -4.49 -9.69 -11.62
N ASP A 47 -5.36 -9.41 -10.65
CA ASP A 47 -5.97 -8.09 -10.53
C ASP A 47 -5.00 -7.05 -9.96
N ILE A 48 -5.19 -5.80 -10.39
CA ILE A 48 -4.41 -4.63 -9.95
C ILE A 48 -5.37 -3.66 -9.27
N PHE A 49 -5.06 -3.32 -8.03
CA PHE A 49 -5.79 -2.34 -7.24
C PHE A 49 -4.88 -1.15 -6.93
N VAL A 50 -5.28 0.03 -7.37
CA VAL A 50 -4.73 1.29 -6.88
C VAL A 50 -5.64 1.77 -5.76
N VAL A 51 -5.08 2.01 -4.58
CA VAL A 51 -5.83 2.47 -3.41
C VAL A 51 -5.32 3.86 -3.03
N TYR A 52 -6.19 4.85 -3.14
CA TYR A 52 -5.93 6.24 -2.74
C TYR A 52 -6.95 6.68 -1.70
N ILE A 53 -6.68 6.38 -0.42
CA ILE A 53 -7.59 6.66 0.68
C ILE A 53 -6.85 7.44 1.75
N SER A 54 -7.35 8.64 2.04
CA SER A 54 -6.76 9.55 3.02
C SER A 54 -7.14 9.14 4.45
N ASP A 55 -8.38 8.70 4.66
CA ASP A 55 -8.84 8.22 5.96
C ASP A 55 -8.18 6.88 6.32
N ILE A 56 -7.44 6.85 7.42
CA ILE A 56 -6.65 5.67 7.83
C ILE A 56 -7.56 4.48 8.18
N ALA A 57 -8.71 4.74 8.82
CA ALA A 57 -9.62 3.67 9.23
C ALA A 57 -10.30 3.03 8.01
N GLU A 58 -10.75 3.85 7.06
CA GLU A 58 -11.29 3.43 5.78
C GLU A 58 -10.24 2.69 4.93
N ARG A 59 -9.01 3.20 4.89
CA ARG A 59 -7.91 2.53 4.17
C ARG A 59 -7.65 1.15 4.76
N HIS A 60 -7.56 1.03 6.08
CA HIS A 60 -7.43 -0.26 6.77
C HIS A 60 -8.58 -1.21 6.42
N ARG A 61 -9.82 -0.70 6.40
CA ARG A 61 -11.01 -1.48 6.07
C ARG A 61 -10.95 -2.00 4.63
N ILE A 62 -10.65 -1.13 3.67
CA ILE A 62 -10.53 -1.49 2.25
C ILE A 62 -9.40 -2.48 2.01
N LEU A 63 -8.22 -2.24 2.59
CA LEU A 63 -7.10 -3.17 2.46
C LEU A 63 -7.45 -4.54 3.06
N SER A 64 -8.19 -4.59 4.18
CA SER A 64 -8.64 -5.87 4.76
C SER A 64 -9.63 -6.61 3.85
N LEU A 65 -10.48 -5.89 3.11
CA LEU A 65 -11.37 -6.49 2.11
C LEU A 65 -10.60 -7.06 0.91
N ILE A 66 -9.53 -6.40 0.49
CA ILE A 66 -8.71 -6.80 -0.67
C ILE A 66 -7.68 -7.88 -0.30
N ALA A 67 -7.18 -7.88 0.93
CA ALA A 67 -6.09 -8.74 1.40
C ALA A 67 -6.54 -10.16 1.81
N SER A 68 -7.67 -10.64 1.30
CA SER A 68 -8.14 -12.01 1.60
C SER A 68 -7.04 -13.04 1.37
N LEU A 69 -7.03 -14.13 2.13
CA LEU A 69 -5.92 -15.09 2.19
C LEU A 69 -5.56 -15.75 0.85
N CYS A 70 -6.46 -15.68 -0.13
CA CYS A 70 -6.29 -16.25 -1.48
C CYS A 70 -6.01 -15.20 -2.56
N SER A 71 -6.03 -13.89 -2.25
CA SER A 71 -5.84 -12.84 -3.24
C SER A 71 -4.38 -12.39 -3.34
N HIS A 72 -3.64 -13.00 -4.26
CA HIS A 72 -2.34 -12.54 -4.73
C HIS A 72 -2.45 -11.34 -5.69
N CYS A 73 -3.35 -10.39 -5.40
CA CYS A 73 -3.54 -9.23 -6.26
C CYS A 73 -2.44 -8.19 -6.05
N ARG A 74 -2.16 -7.41 -7.09
CA ARG A 74 -1.14 -6.36 -7.10
C ARG A 74 -1.74 -5.08 -6.53
N ILE A 75 -1.24 -4.66 -5.38
CA ILE A 75 -1.74 -3.47 -4.69
C ILE A 75 -0.74 -2.33 -4.86
N VAL A 76 -1.24 -1.20 -5.35
CA VAL A 76 -0.52 0.06 -5.45
C VAL A 76 -1.19 1.04 -4.49
N LEU A 77 -0.43 1.60 -3.55
CA LEU A 77 -0.93 2.58 -2.59
C LEU A 77 -0.47 3.97 -3.02
N LEU A 78 -1.45 4.83 -3.29
CA LEU A 78 -1.22 6.26 -3.49
C LEU A 78 -1.28 6.97 -2.14
N TYR A 79 -0.31 7.83 -1.87
CA TYR A 79 -0.25 8.53 -0.60
C TYR A 79 0.50 9.85 -0.67
N LYS A 80 0.17 10.71 0.28
CA LYS A 80 0.82 12.00 0.46
C LYS A 80 2.27 11.83 0.91
N MET A 81 3.20 12.03 -0.01
CA MET A 81 4.64 12.09 0.27
C MET A 81 5.18 13.51 0.23
N GLU A 82 6.07 13.82 1.16
CA GLU A 82 6.99 14.94 1.04
C GLU A 82 8.22 14.50 0.23
N GLY A 83 8.35 15.00 -1.00
CA GLY A 83 9.48 14.72 -1.88
C GLY A 83 9.11 14.69 -3.35
N ALA A 84 10.13 14.82 -4.20
CA ALA A 84 9.98 14.75 -5.65
C ALA A 84 9.42 13.38 -6.10
N PRO A 85 8.58 13.34 -7.15
CA PRO A 85 8.05 12.11 -7.71
C PRO A 85 9.19 11.30 -8.35
N GLY A 86 9.80 10.40 -7.57
CA GLY A 86 10.69 9.38 -8.10
C GLY A 86 9.88 8.11 -8.31
N CYS A 87 9.42 7.86 -9.53
CA CYS A 87 8.68 6.64 -9.87
C CYS A 87 9.68 5.53 -10.22
N ALA A 88 10.21 4.82 -9.22
CA ALA A 88 10.80 3.51 -9.46
C ALA A 88 9.75 2.46 -9.16
N PHE A 89 9.10 1.91 -10.19
CA PHE A 89 8.15 0.80 -10.09
C PHE A 89 8.91 -0.51 -9.85
N GLN A 90 9.60 -0.60 -8.71
CA GLN A 90 10.51 -1.71 -8.41
C GLN A 90 10.32 -2.18 -6.97
N GLY A 91 10.54 -3.48 -6.77
CA GLY A 91 10.42 -4.15 -5.48
C GLY A 91 9.10 -4.90 -5.29
N PRO A 92 8.94 -5.53 -4.11
CA PRO A 92 7.79 -6.36 -3.81
C PRO A 92 6.52 -5.51 -3.65
N PHE A 93 5.36 -6.11 -3.93
CA PHE A 93 4.07 -5.50 -3.62
C PHE A 93 3.83 -5.45 -2.10
N PRO A 94 3.13 -4.41 -1.59
CA PRO A 94 2.51 -3.32 -2.34
C PRO A 94 3.53 -2.28 -2.83
N TRP A 95 3.24 -1.67 -3.98
CA TRP A 95 4.00 -0.50 -4.45
C TRP A 95 3.46 0.75 -3.79
N LEU A 96 4.37 1.63 -3.36
CA LEU A 96 4.04 2.90 -2.73
C LEU A 96 4.38 4.05 -3.68
N ILE A 97 3.40 4.87 -4.02
CA ILE A 97 3.53 5.94 -5.01
C ILE A 97 2.97 7.25 -4.45
N SER A 98 3.61 8.37 -4.78
CA SER A 98 3.13 9.69 -4.41
C SER A 98 1.78 10.01 -5.05
N GLU A 99 0.86 10.60 -4.28
CA GLU A 99 -0.43 11.12 -4.78
C GLU A 99 -0.27 12.20 -5.86
N LYS A 100 0.93 12.83 -5.95
CA LYS A 100 1.26 13.85 -6.95
C LYS A 100 1.59 13.26 -8.33
N ILE A 101 1.37 11.96 -8.54
CA ILE A 101 1.55 11.30 -9.82
C ILE A 101 0.56 11.85 -10.86
N GLY A 102 1.02 12.12 -12.09
CA GLY A 102 0.14 12.48 -13.20
C GLY A 102 -0.64 11.27 -13.72
N PHE A 103 -1.71 11.50 -14.48
CA PHE A 103 -2.55 10.41 -15.00
C PHE A 103 -1.82 9.52 -16.00
N SER A 104 -0.95 10.09 -16.83
CA SER A 104 -0.09 9.34 -17.75
C SER A 104 0.84 8.39 -16.99
N GLU A 105 1.49 8.87 -15.93
CA GLU A 105 2.36 8.06 -15.08
C GLU A 105 1.57 7.04 -14.25
N LEU A 106 0.35 7.37 -13.83
CA LEU A 106 -0.54 6.43 -13.15
C LEU A 106 -0.96 5.29 -14.09
N TYR A 107 -1.25 5.59 -15.35
CA TYR A 107 -1.51 4.57 -16.36
C TYR A 107 -0.27 3.71 -16.62
N LEU A 108 0.90 4.32 -16.74
CA LEU A 108 2.16 3.59 -16.86
C LEU A 108 2.39 2.68 -15.66
N CYS A 109 2.12 3.14 -14.43
CA CYS A 109 2.16 2.31 -13.24
C CYS A 109 1.25 1.08 -13.35
N LEU A 110 0.00 1.26 -13.80
CA LEU A 110 -0.95 0.15 -13.98
C LEU A 110 -0.46 -0.84 -15.06
N TYR A 111 0.20 -0.34 -16.09
CA TYR A 111 0.79 -1.16 -17.15
C TYR A 111 1.99 -1.95 -16.62
N GLU A 112 2.94 -1.30 -15.93
CA GLU A 112 4.11 -1.93 -15.34
C GLU A 112 3.73 -2.95 -14.26
N ALA A 113 2.75 -2.64 -13.41
CA ALA A 113 2.21 -3.59 -12.45
C ALA A 113 1.64 -4.83 -13.15
N GLY A 114 0.96 -4.66 -14.29
CA GLY A 114 0.44 -5.79 -15.06
C GLY A 114 1.52 -6.68 -15.68
N LYS A 115 2.71 -6.14 -15.92
CA LYS A 115 3.85 -6.86 -16.51
C LYS A 115 4.82 -7.42 -15.47
N SER A 116 4.85 -6.85 -14.27
CA SER A 116 5.78 -7.28 -13.23
C SER A 116 5.43 -8.68 -12.72
N MET A 117 6.47 -9.44 -12.36
CA MET A 117 6.28 -10.66 -11.59
C MET A 117 5.60 -10.29 -10.27
N PHE A 118 4.61 -11.08 -9.87
CA PHE A 118 4.05 -10.92 -8.54
C PHE A 118 5.09 -11.39 -7.52
N ASP A 119 5.82 -10.43 -6.97
CA ASP A 119 6.74 -10.63 -5.86
C ASP A 119 6.08 -10.08 -4.58
N ARG A 120 5.86 -10.97 -3.63
CA ARG A 120 5.40 -10.62 -2.29
C ARG A 120 6.48 -11.01 -1.31
N ARG A 121 6.92 -10.03 -0.53
CA ARG A 121 7.94 -10.27 0.47
C ARG A 121 7.35 -10.95 1.70
N ASP A 122 7.97 -12.04 2.11
CA ASP A 122 7.77 -12.58 3.45
C ASP A 122 8.60 -11.77 4.48
N PHE A 123 7.97 -11.40 5.60
CA PHE A 123 8.62 -10.74 6.73
C PHE A 123 9.04 -11.77 7.78
N SER A 124 10.19 -11.56 8.42
CA SER A 124 10.55 -12.39 9.57
C SER A 124 9.66 -12.07 10.78
N GLU A 125 9.54 -13.01 11.71
CA GLU A 125 8.83 -12.80 12.98
C GLU A 125 9.35 -11.56 13.74
N GLN A 126 10.67 -11.36 13.74
CA GLN A 126 11.29 -10.18 14.37
C GLN A 126 10.87 -8.87 13.68
N GLU A 127 10.77 -8.86 12.34
CA GLU A 127 10.28 -7.71 11.59
C GLU A 127 8.81 -7.41 11.95
N LEU A 128 7.96 -8.45 11.97
CA LEU A 128 6.56 -8.31 12.34
C LEU A 128 6.37 -7.81 13.78
N ILE A 129 7.17 -8.30 14.73
CA ILE A 129 7.15 -7.86 16.14
C ILE A 129 7.54 -6.38 16.23
N VAL A 130 8.65 -5.99 15.61
CA VAL A 130 9.12 -4.59 15.65
C VAL A 130 8.10 -3.66 14.99
N PHE A 131 7.54 -4.02 13.84
CA PHE A 131 6.54 -3.18 13.17
C PHE A 131 5.26 -3.06 13.98
N ARG A 132 4.79 -4.13 14.61
CA ARG A 132 3.63 -4.08 15.50
C ARG A 132 3.83 -3.07 16.63
N TYR A 133 4.92 -3.18 17.39
CA TYR A 133 5.17 -2.26 18.49
C TYR A 133 5.41 -0.82 18.03
N LEU A 134 6.09 -0.65 16.91
CA LEU A 134 6.25 0.67 16.29
C LEU A 134 4.89 1.30 15.91
N CYS A 135 3.94 0.51 15.43
CA CYS A 135 2.59 0.98 15.09
C CYS A 135 1.73 1.27 16.33
N GLU A 136 1.97 0.56 17.43
CA GLU A 136 1.33 0.77 18.74
C GLU A 136 1.92 1.98 19.50
N GLY A 137 2.94 2.64 18.95
CA GLY A 137 3.52 3.85 19.50
C GLY A 137 4.63 3.62 20.52
N TYR A 138 5.12 2.39 20.66
CA TYR A 138 6.26 2.10 21.54
C TYR A 138 7.54 2.76 21.01
N SER A 139 8.33 3.30 21.95
CA SER A 139 9.67 3.80 21.67
C SER A 139 10.65 2.64 21.41
N VAL A 140 11.78 2.95 20.77
CA VAL A 140 12.83 1.94 20.51
C VAL A 140 13.35 1.29 21.81
N SER A 141 13.47 2.06 22.89
CA SER A 141 13.89 1.53 24.20
C SER A 141 12.84 0.63 24.84
N GLN A 142 11.55 0.92 24.65
CA GLN A 142 10.47 0.04 25.08
C GLN A 142 10.46 -1.27 24.28
N ILE A 143 10.64 -1.18 22.96
CA ILE A 143 10.74 -2.36 22.08
C ILE A 143 11.94 -3.22 22.46
N ASN A 144 13.08 -2.61 22.76
CA ASN A 144 14.27 -3.32 23.22
C ASN A 144 13.97 -4.17 24.46
N LYS A 145 13.29 -3.58 25.46
CA LYS A 145 12.89 -4.27 26.68
C LYS A 145 11.87 -5.38 26.46
N LEU A 146 10.88 -5.16 25.57
CA LEU A 146 9.79 -6.10 25.33
C LEU A 146 10.15 -7.24 24.38
N ALA A 147 11.01 -6.99 23.39
CA ALA A 147 11.34 -7.93 22.33
C ALA A 147 12.75 -8.55 22.47
N GLY A 148 13.58 -8.06 23.40
CA GLY A 148 14.97 -8.50 23.56
C GLY A 148 15.88 -8.15 22.38
N LEU A 149 15.46 -7.24 21.50
CA LEU A 149 16.22 -6.82 20.32
C LEU A 149 17.06 -5.59 20.63
N SER A 150 18.32 -5.55 20.23
CA SER A 150 19.14 -4.33 20.41
C SER A 150 18.53 -3.13 19.68
N GLU A 151 18.68 -1.93 20.25
CA GLU A 151 18.18 -0.69 19.62
C GLU A 151 18.73 -0.51 18.21
N LYS A 152 20.02 -0.84 18.00
CA LYS A 152 20.66 -0.84 16.68
C LYS A 152 19.93 -1.76 15.69
N HIS A 153 19.52 -2.95 16.13
CA HIS A 153 18.78 -3.87 15.29
C HIS A 153 17.38 -3.34 14.96
N ILE A 154 16.68 -2.74 15.93
CA ILE A 154 15.36 -2.12 15.71
C ILE A 154 15.45 -0.99 14.67
N TYR A 155 16.45 -0.11 14.79
CA TYR A 155 16.70 0.94 13.80
C TYR A 155 17.04 0.37 12.41
N TYR A 156 17.83 -0.70 12.37
CA TYR A 156 18.14 -1.39 11.12
C TYR A 156 16.88 -1.93 10.43
N LEU A 157 16.02 -2.67 11.15
CA LEU A 157 14.78 -3.23 10.57
C LEU A 157 13.83 -2.14 10.07
N ARG A 158 13.72 -1.03 10.82
CA ARG A 158 12.95 0.15 10.40
C ARG A 158 13.50 0.73 9.10
N GLN A 159 14.81 0.97 9.03
CA GLN A 159 15.45 1.61 7.88
C GLN A 159 15.46 0.71 6.63
N LYS A 160 15.70 -0.60 6.81
CA LYS A 160 15.65 -1.61 5.76
C LYS A 160 14.30 -1.59 5.05
N THR A 161 13.21 -1.63 5.81
CA THR A 161 11.85 -1.66 5.26
C THR A 161 11.46 -0.33 4.61
N LYS A 162 11.91 0.80 5.16
CA LYS A 162 11.75 2.10 4.52
C LYS A 162 12.34 2.16 3.13
N ARG A 163 13.61 1.75 3.01
CA ARG A 163 14.31 1.72 1.73
C ARG A 163 13.62 0.81 0.73
N MET A 164 13.17 -0.36 1.20
CA MET A 164 12.53 -1.36 0.34
C MET A 164 11.23 -0.88 -0.28
N PHE A 165 10.36 -0.21 0.49
CA PHE A 165 9.08 0.30 -0.01
C PHE A 165 9.15 1.77 -0.44
N GLY A 166 10.33 2.37 -0.50
CA GLY A 166 10.51 3.78 -0.86
C GLY A 166 9.90 4.78 0.14
N LEU A 167 9.57 4.36 1.36
CA LEU A 167 9.04 5.23 2.41
C LEU A 167 10.10 6.27 2.83
N ARG A 168 9.73 7.55 2.78
CA ARG A 168 10.56 8.67 3.23
C ARG A 168 9.96 9.31 4.48
N GLY A 169 10.82 9.75 5.41
CA GLY A 169 10.41 10.44 6.64
C GLY A 169 10.16 9.52 7.84
N ASN A 170 9.77 10.12 8.96
CA ASN A 170 9.54 9.47 10.26
C ASN A 170 8.16 9.82 10.86
N ASN A 171 7.27 10.43 10.07
CA ASN A 171 5.98 10.91 10.55
C ASN A 171 4.96 9.78 10.79
N ALA A 172 3.87 10.10 11.47
CA ALA A 172 2.78 9.15 11.77
C ALA A 172 2.19 8.50 10.50
N ALA A 173 2.12 9.25 9.39
CA ALA A 173 1.68 8.71 8.10
C ALA A 173 2.57 7.55 7.63
N THR A 174 3.90 7.71 7.70
CA THR A 174 4.87 6.65 7.38
C THR A 174 4.69 5.44 8.29
N MET A 175 4.39 5.65 9.57
CA MET A 175 4.14 4.57 10.54
C MET A 175 2.89 3.77 10.18
N SER A 176 1.81 4.44 9.74
CA SER A 176 0.58 3.75 9.31
C SER A 176 0.79 2.81 8.12
N PHE A 177 1.71 3.14 7.20
CA PHE A 177 2.03 2.27 6.07
C PHE A 177 2.75 0.99 6.46
N TYR A 178 3.52 0.97 7.56
CA TYR A 178 4.09 -0.29 8.07
C TYR A 178 2.98 -1.26 8.46
N LEU A 179 1.91 -0.77 9.09
CA LEU A 179 0.77 -1.59 9.46
C LEU A 179 0.06 -2.13 8.21
N ASP A 180 -0.17 -1.28 7.23
CA ASP A 180 -0.80 -1.65 5.95
C ASP A 180 0.01 -2.72 5.23
N ILE A 181 1.31 -2.48 5.02
CA ILE A 181 2.21 -3.43 4.39
C ILE A 181 2.24 -4.74 5.17
N SER A 182 2.33 -4.68 6.51
CA SER A 182 2.35 -5.89 7.34
C SER A 182 1.06 -6.69 7.20
N LYS A 183 -0.11 -6.04 7.14
CA LYS A 183 -1.40 -6.68 6.92
C LYS A 183 -1.47 -7.36 5.55
N LEU A 184 -1.02 -6.68 4.49
CA LEU A 184 -1.01 -7.22 3.13
C LEU A 184 -0.06 -8.42 2.95
N ASN A 185 0.94 -8.53 3.81
CA ASN A 185 1.95 -9.60 3.76
C ASN A 185 1.74 -10.69 4.81
N ARG A 186 0.74 -10.58 5.69
CA ARG A 186 0.41 -11.64 6.65
C ARG A 186 -0.28 -12.81 5.95
N ARG A 187 0.34 -14.00 6.05
CA ARG A 187 -0.32 -15.29 5.82
C ARG A 187 -0.94 -15.72 7.16
N TRP A 188 -2.23 -15.51 7.37
CA TRP A 188 -2.97 -16.10 8.50
C TRP A 188 -4.21 -16.81 7.98
#